data_AF-A0A016TUB4-F1
#
_entry.id   AF-A0A016TUB4-F1
#
_cell.length_a   1.000
_cell.length_b   1.000
_cell.length_c   1.000
_cell.angle_alpha   90.00
_cell.angle_beta   90.00
_cell.angle_gamma   90.00
#
_symmetry.space_group_name_H-M   'P 1'
#
loop_
_entity.id
_entity.type
_entity.pdbx_description
1 polymer ?
#
loop_
_entity_poly.entity_id
_entity_poly.type
_entity_poly.pdbx_seq_one_letter_code
_entity_poly.pdbx_strand_id
1 'polypeptide(L)'
;MSVPVTSALNEDVTTQLEPKQDGSPTEQHCRISFNETWVDVMFLVESTKWMTMDGLNEVTDFIATSVSRLPIGQEQGKRTRVG
;
A
#
# COMPACT_ATOMS: atom_id res chain seq x y z
N MET A 1 17.85 48.66 -41.83
CA MET A 1 17.02 47.44 -41.93
C MET A 1 17.95 46.25 -42.09
N SER A 2 17.74 45.23 -41.29
CA SER A 2 18.72 44.23 -40.85
C SER A 2 19.07 43.16 -41.88
N VAL A 3 20.31 42.65 -41.81
CA VAL A 3 20.79 41.42 -42.46
C VAL A 3 20.93 40.35 -41.37
N PRO A 4 20.46 39.10 -41.56
CA PRO A 4 20.68 38.03 -40.60
C PRO A 4 21.91 37.18 -40.97
N VAL A 5 22.68 36.77 -39.97
CA VAL A 5 23.64 35.66 -40.06
C VAL A 5 23.49 34.79 -38.80
N THR A 6 23.37 33.49 -39.02
CA THR A 6 23.06 32.43 -38.05
C THR A 6 24.28 31.58 -37.65
N SER A 7 24.13 30.95 -36.47
CA SER A 7 24.81 29.74 -35.96
C SER A 7 26.19 29.95 -35.31
N ALA A 8 26.63 29.25 -34.26
CA ALA A 8 26.11 28.24 -33.33
C ALA A 8 27.06 28.32 -32.09
N LEU A 9 26.71 27.93 -30.86
CA LEU A 9 26.85 26.57 -30.31
C LEU A 9 26.42 26.60 -28.82
N ASN A 10 25.48 25.71 -28.44
CA ASN A 10 25.37 24.77 -27.29
C ASN A 10 25.74 25.27 -25.86
N GLU A 11 24.98 25.05 -24.78
CA GLU A 11 24.73 23.76 -24.06
C GLU A 11 23.35 23.78 -23.34
N ASP A 12 22.49 22.77 -23.56
CA ASP A 12 22.04 21.74 -22.59
C ASP A 12 21.80 22.18 -21.14
N VAL A 13 20.58 21.95 -20.64
CA VAL A 13 20.27 21.28 -19.35
C VAL A 13 18.79 21.46 -19.02
N THR A 14 18.08 20.34 -19.16
CA THR A 14 16.77 20.04 -18.57
C THR A 14 16.74 20.43 -17.10
N THR A 15 16.08 21.53 -16.73
CA THR A 15 15.81 21.82 -15.31
C THR A 15 14.45 21.25 -14.95
N GLN A 16 14.48 20.02 -14.45
CA GLN A 16 13.41 19.40 -13.68
C GLN A 16 12.99 20.36 -12.57
N LEU A 17 11.68 20.61 -12.43
CA LEU A 17 11.13 21.25 -11.24
C LEU A 17 11.26 20.26 -10.08
N GLU A 18 12.38 20.28 -9.37
CA GLU A 18 12.50 19.55 -8.11
C GLU A 18 11.55 20.19 -7.08
N PRO A 19 10.74 19.39 -6.37
CA PRO A 19 9.93 19.92 -5.28
C PRO A 19 10.87 20.36 -4.17
N LYS A 20 10.89 21.67 -3.90
CA LYS A 20 11.54 22.25 -2.71
C LYS A 20 10.87 21.63 -1.47
N GLN A 21 11.52 20.64 -0.88
CA GLN A 21 11.12 20.13 0.43
C GLN A 21 11.46 21.19 1.48
N ASP A 22 10.48 22.05 1.76
CA ASP A 22 10.51 22.93 2.91
C ASP A 22 10.44 22.08 4.18
N GLY A 23 11.44 22.20 5.06
CA GLY A 23 11.66 21.35 6.23
C GLY A 23 10.66 21.55 7.37
N SER A 24 9.48 22.10 7.08
CA SER A 24 8.35 22.10 8.00
C SER A 24 7.76 20.69 8.04
N PRO A 25 7.49 20.10 9.22
CA PRO A 25 6.61 18.94 9.34
C PRO A 25 5.24 19.38 8.85
N THR A 26 5.03 19.29 7.54
CA THR A 26 3.70 19.32 6.98
C THR A 26 2.97 18.18 7.66
N GLU A 27 1.80 18.47 8.24
CA GLU A 27 0.84 17.47 8.68
C GLU A 27 0.42 16.65 7.45
N GLN A 28 1.33 15.82 6.98
CA GLN A 28 1.10 14.90 5.90
C GLN A 28 0.37 13.75 6.55
N HIS A 29 -0.91 14.00 6.82
CA HIS A 29 -1.87 12.93 7.01
C HIS A 29 -1.72 12.03 5.80
N CYS A 30 -1.14 10.85 6.00
CA CYS A 30 -1.14 9.81 4.98
C CYS A 30 -2.59 9.70 4.51
N ARG A 31 -2.86 10.07 3.26
CA ARG A 31 -4.16 9.85 2.63
C ARG A 31 -4.26 8.35 2.42
N ILE A 32 -4.60 7.61 3.47
CA ILE A 32 -4.83 6.18 3.42
C ILE A 32 -6.11 5.99 2.61
N SER A 33 -5.95 5.68 1.33
CA SER A 33 -7.04 5.18 0.50
C SER A 33 -7.20 3.70 0.80
N PHE A 34 -8.24 3.34 1.54
CA PHE A 34 -8.59 1.92 1.76
C PHE A 34 -8.84 1.17 0.44
N ASN A 35 -9.12 1.89 -0.65
CA ASN A 35 -9.28 1.34 -1.99
C ASN A 35 -7.95 1.05 -2.71
N GLU A 36 -6.80 1.44 -2.17
CA GLU A 36 -5.48 1.22 -2.76
C GLU A 36 -4.51 0.50 -1.81
N THR A 37 -4.92 0.31 -0.56
CA THR A 37 -4.09 -0.28 0.49
C THR A 37 -4.20 -1.80 0.50
N TRP A 38 -3.06 -2.48 0.61
CA TRP A 38 -3.00 -3.92 0.87
C TRP A 38 -3.21 -4.22 2.35
N VAL A 39 -3.95 -5.28 2.64
CA VAL A 39 -4.25 -5.74 4.00
C VAL A 39 -3.65 -7.12 4.20
N ASP A 40 -2.81 -7.26 5.22
CA ASP A 40 -2.27 -8.53 5.68
C ASP A 40 -2.98 -8.95 6.96
N VAL A 41 -3.58 -10.13 6.95
CA VAL A 41 -4.28 -10.69 8.11
C VAL A 41 -3.51 -11.91 8.60
N MET A 42 -3.18 -11.93 9.88
CA MET A 42 -2.58 -13.08 10.55
C MET A 42 -3.47 -13.52 11.71
N PHE A 43 -3.69 -14.83 11.84
CA PHE A 43 -4.45 -15.41 12.93
C PHE A 43 -3.50 -15.99 13.98
N LEU A 44 -3.47 -15.38 15.16
CA LEU A 44 -2.77 -15.94 16.31
C LEU A 44 -3.74 -16.81 17.12
N VAL A 45 -3.54 -18.12 17.07
CA VAL A 45 -4.39 -19.09 17.77
C VAL A 45 -3.69 -19.57 19.02
N GLU A 46 -4.42 -19.59 20.14
CA GLU A 46 -3.93 -20.20 21.38
C GLU A 46 -3.79 -21.72 21.21
N SER A 47 -2.64 -22.28 21.59
CA SER A 47 -2.34 -23.71 21.48
C SER A 47 -1.89 -24.34 22.81
N THR A 48 -2.29 -23.75 23.94
CA THR A 48 -1.91 -24.27 25.26
C THR A 48 -2.69 -25.53 25.63
N LYS A 49 -2.27 -26.22 26.69
CA LYS A 49 -2.98 -27.39 27.25
C LYS A 49 -4.41 -27.09 27.74
N TRP A 50 -4.77 -25.82 27.87
CA TRP A 50 -6.09 -25.38 28.30
C TRP A 50 -7.08 -25.24 27.15
N MET A 51 -6.60 -25.33 25.90
CA MET A 51 -7.47 -25.41 24.72
C MET A 51 -8.27 -26.72 24.74
N THR A 52 -9.59 -26.62 24.66
CA THR A 52 -10.49 -27.77 24.51
C THR A 52 -10.72 -28.07 23.03
N MET A 53 -11.20 -29.28 22.72
CA MET A 53 -11.56 -29.62 21.34
C MET A 53 -12.70 -28.74 20.82
N ASP A 54 -13.69 -28.44 21.66
CA ASP A 54 -14.80 -27.56 21.30
C ASP A 54 -14.32 -26.13 21.02
N GLY A 55 -13.43 -25.59 21.88
CA GLY A 55 -12.83 -24.27 21.64
C GLY A 55 -11.99 -24.22 20.37
N LEU A 56 -11.27 -25.31 20.05
CA LEU A 56 -10.55 -25.41 18.79
C LEU A 56 -11.49 -25.40 17.58
N ASN A 57 -12.59 -26.15 17.65
CA ASN A 57 -13.61 -26.16 16.59
C ASN A 57 -14.21 -24.77 16.39
N GLU A 58 -14.57 -24.07 17.47
CA GLU A 58 -15.09 -22.71 17.42
C GLU A 58 -14.11 -21.73 16.76
N VAL A 59 -12.82 -21.81 17.11
CA VAL A 59 -11.78 -20.97 16.50
C VAL A 59 -11.62 -21.29 15.01
N THR A 60 -11.63 -22.57 14.63
CA THR A 60 -11.52 -22.94 13.21
C THR A 60 -12.72 -22.47 12.39
N ASP A 61 -13.93 -22.57 12.94
CA ASP A 61 -15.15 -22.08 12.30
C ASP A 61 -15.14 -20.55 12.16
N PHE A 62 -14.63 -19.85 13.18
CA PHE A 62 -14.45 -18.40 13.14
C PHE A 62 -13.46 -17.98 12.06
N ILE A 63 -12.30 -18.65 11.96
CA ILE A 63 -11.29 -18.36 10.94
C ILE A 63 -11.87 -18.62 9.55
N ALA A 64 -12.51 -19.77 9.33
CA ALA A 64 -13.12 -20.13 8.05
C ALA A 64 -14.19 -19.10 7.63
N THR A 65 -15.06 -18.72 8.57
CA THR A 65 -16.10 -17.71 8.33
C THR A 65 -15.50 -16.34 8.03
N SER A 66 -14.44 -15.93 8.74
CA SER A 66 -13.76 -14.66 8.51
C SER A 66 -13.09 -14.61 7.13
N VAL A 67 -12.32 -15.64 6.78
CA VAL A 67 -11.65 -15.78 5.48
C VAL A 67 -12.65 -15.75 4.33
N SER A 68 -13.82 -16.38 4.48
CA SER A 68 -14.86 -16.37 3.44
C SER A 68 -15.44 -14.99 3.12
N ARG A 69 -15.28 -14.01 4.03
CA ARG A 69 -15.82 -12.65 3.90
C ARG A 69 -14.77 -11.61 3.51
N LEU A 70 -13.49 -11.96 3.60
CA LEU A 70 -12.39 -11.06 3.25
C LEU A 70 -12.17 -11.04 1.72
N PRO A 71 -11.83 -9.89 1.12
CA PRO A 71 -11.53 -9.78 -0.31
C PRO A 71 -10.12 -10.30 -0.62
N ILE A 72 -9.90 -11.60 -0.37
CA ILE A 72 -8.60 -12.27 -0.49
C ILE A 72 -8.27 -12.54 -1.94
N GLY A 73 -7.07 -12.13 -2.35
CA GLY A 73 -6.55 -12.35 -3.70
C GLY A 73 -5.87 -11.11 -4.27
N GLN A 74 -5.52 -11.20 -5.55
CA GLN A 74 -4.80 -10.15 -6.28
C GLN A 74 -5.59 -9.60 -7.48
N GLU A 75 -6.81 -10.10 -7.71
CA GLU A 75 -7.70 -9.61 -8.76
C GLU A 75 -8.20 -8.20 -8.44
N GLN A 76 -8.75 -7.50 -9.43
CA GLN A 76 -9.29 -6.15 -9.24
C GLN A 76 -10.33 -6.13 -8.11
N GLY A 77 -10.11 -5.27 -7.11
CA GLY A 77 -10.97 -5.18 -5.92
C GLY A 77 -10.62 -6.16 -4.79
N LYS A 78 -9.67 -7.07 -4.98
CA LYS A 78 -9.11 -7.96 -3.96
C LYS A 78 -7.69 -7.51 -3.60
N ARG A 79 -7.45 -7.27 -2.30
CA ARG A 79 -6.16 -6.78 -1.78
C ARG A 79 -5.82 -7.33 -0.40
N THR A 80 -6.45 -8.44 -0.01
CA THR A 80 -6.16 -9.11 1.25
C THR A 80 -5.28 -10.33 1.03
N ARG A 81 -4.25 -10.46 1.87
CA ARG A 81 -3.43 -11.67 2.00
C ARG A 81 -3.66 -12.24 3.40
N VAL A 82 -3.67 -13.56 3.50
CA VAL A 82 -3.84 -14.28 4.76
C VAL A 82 -2.69 -15.28 4.90
N GLY A 83 -2.07 -15.33 6.07
CA GLY A 83 -0.95 -16.21 6.38
C GLY A 83 -0.80 -16.49 7.87
#